data_AF-A0A544Y3Z0-F1
#
_entry.id   AF-A0A544Y3Z0-F1
#
_cell.length_a   1.000
_cell.length_b   1.000
_cell.length_c   1.000
_cell.angle_alpha   90.00
_cell.angle_beta   90.00
_cell.angle_gamma   90.00
#
_symmetry.space_group_name_H-M   'P 1'
#
loop_
_entity.id
_entity.type
_entity.pdbx_description
1 polymer ?
#
loop_
_entity_poly.entity_id
_entity_poly.type
_entity_poly.pdbx_seq_one_letter_code
_entity_poly.pdbx_strand_id
1 'polypeptide(L)'
;MSVHQQQPQQWPPQQGPYGPPTQPWIETSETAGPPRRPYLPPPRPPRPPAKKTSPLTVVLVVGAILLVAVVGTVAKVATEGTPSAKPSATVATVPDYSVAKTRRNGADLLVKGATVESAQAAIRDWLERNAGDRDYLTVQVVRSADAKVYVCSAEYVADERTAQIKTGGRITADDYPTTVMNCPDPAGS
;
A
#
# COMPACT_ATOMS: atom_id res chain seq x y z
N MET A 1 62.69 7.55 29.84
CA MET A 1 61.35 6.96 29.65
C MET A 1 60.95 7.26 28.23
N SER A 2 61.23 6.33 27.30
CA SER A 2 61.05 6.56 25.86
C SER A 2 59.77 5.88 25.41
N VAL A 3 58.80 6.69 24.97
CA VAL A 3 57.53 6.23 24.43
C VAL A 3 57.77 5.80 22.98
N HIS A 4 57.76 4.49 22.73
CA HIS A 4 57.71 3.96 21.37
C HIS A 4 56.30 4.14 20.82
N GLN A 5 56.13 5.09 19.89
CA GLN A 5 54.96 5.14 19.02
C GLN A 5 54.99 3.92 18.10
N GLN A 6 54.03 3.01 18.29
CA GLN A 6 53.72 1.98 17.30
C GLN A 6 53.02 2.64 16.10
N GLN A 7 53.67 2.56 14.93
CA GLN A 7 53.02 2.88 13.67
C GLN A 7 51.89 1.88 13.38
N PRO A 8 50.72 2.33 12.92
CA PRO A 8 49.66 1.44 12.50
C PRO A 8 50.09 0.65 11.27
N GLN A 9 50.02 -0.67 11.39
CA GLN A 9 50.21 -1.65 10.32
C GLN A 9 49.21 -1.35 9.19
N GLN A 10 49.71 -0.82 8.07
CA GLN A 10 48.92 -0.70 6.84
C GLN A 10 48.85 -2.08 6.18
N TRP A 11 47.64 -2.62 6.07
CA TRP A 11 47.41 -3.87 5.35
C TRP A 11 47.57 -3.65 3.83
N PRO A 12 48.17 -4.61 3.10
CA PRO A 12 48.25 -4.53 1.64
C PRO A 12 46.85 -4.65 1.01
N PRO A 13 46.61 -3.98 -0.14
CA PRO A 13 45.35 -4.09 -0.85
C PRO A 13 45.13 -5.53 -1.33
N GLN A 14 44.04 -6.13 -0.88
CA GLN A 14 43.52 -7.42 -1.36
C GLN A 14 43.09 -7.26 -2.83
N GLN A 15 43.96 -7.65 -3.76
CA GLN A 15 43.58 -7.84 -5.16
C GLN A 15 42.86 -9.19 -5.29
N GLY A 16 41.54 -9.19 -5.14
CA GLY A 16 40.71 -10.36 -5.41
C GLY A 16 40.65 -10.68 -6.92
N PRO A 17 40.48 -11.96 -7.31
CA PRO A 17 40.50 -12.41 -8.71
C PRO A 17 39.22 -12.08 -9.50
N TYR A 18 38.32 -11.26 -8.97
CA TYR A 18 37.06 -10.89 -9.61
C TYR A 18 37.15 -9.49 -10.22
N GLY A 19 38.02 -9.34 -11.23
CA GLY A 19 37.89 -8.25 -12.19
C GLY A 19 36.76 -8.58 -13.17
N PRO A 20 35.88 -7.62 -13.54
CA PRO A 20 34.95 -7.84 -14.63
C PRO A 20 35.75 -8.19 -15.90
N PRO A 21 35.29 -9.14 -16.74
CA PRO A 21 35.97 -9.44 -17.99
C PRO A 21 36.03 -8.17 -18.81
N THR A 22 37.26 -7.76 -19.17
CA THR A 22 37.52 -6.70 -20.15
C THR A 22 36.88 -7.15 -21.46
N GLN A 23 35.68 -6.65 -21.73
CA GLN A 23 35.02 -6.91 -23.00
C GLN A 23 35.89 -6.28 -24.11
N PRO A 24 36.21 -7.01 -25.19
CA PRO A 24 36.80 -6.38 -26.36
C PRO A 24 35.79 -5.34 -26.84
N TRP A 25 36.25 -4.10 -26.92
CA TRP A 25 35.52 -2.98 -27.51
C TRP A 25 35.13 -3.37 -28.93
N ILE A 26 33.90 -3.85 -29.08
CA ILE A 26 33.22 -3.89 -30.36
C ILE A 26 32.98 -2.43 -30.68
N GLU A 27 33.77 -1.92 -31.60
CA GLU A 27 33.55 -0.68 -32.32
C GLU A 27 32.21 -0.85 -33.07
N THR A 28 31.11 -0.59 -32.37
CA THR A 28 29.79 -0.50 -32.97
C THR A 28 29.86 0.69 -33.91
N SER A 29 30.00 0.38 -35.19
CA SER A 29 29.76 1.30 -36.28
C SER A 29 28.43 1.99 -36.02
N GLU A 30 28.55 3.25 -35.65
CA GLU A 30 27.48 4.17 -35.36
C GLU A 30 26.68 4.34 -36.65
N THR A 31 25.74 3.42 -36.88
CA THR A 31 24.72 3.57 -37.89
C THR A 31 23.92 4.78 -37.46
N ALA A 32 24.20 5.93 -38.08
CA ALA A 32 23.51 7.18 -37.86
C ALA A 32 22.00 6.93 -37.93
N GLY A 33 21.38 6.79 -36.76
CA GLY A 33 19.95 6.66 -36.64
C GLY A 33 19.29 7.91 -37.23
N PRO A 34 18.06 7.78 -37.76
CA PRO A 34 17.34 8.93 -38.28
C PRO A 34 17.30 10.05 -37.22
N PRO A 35 17.38 11.33 -37.62
CA PRO A 35 17.39 12.44 -36.68
C PRO A 35 16.20 12.31 -35.75
N ARG A 36 16.47 12.23 -34.44
CA ARG A 36 15.43 12.17 -33.41
C ARG A 36 14.56 13.41 -33.61
N ARG A 37 13.30 13.21 -34.01
CA ARG A 37 12.34 14.30 -34.11
C ARG A 37 12.30 15.04 -32.77
N PRO A 38 12.30 16.38 -32.75
CA PRO A 38 12.11 17.13 -31.51
C PRO A 38 10.89 16.60 -30.79
N TYR A 39 11.05 16.25 -29.52
CA TYR A 39 9.93 15.81 -28.69
C TYR A 39 8.95 16.98 -28.57
N LEU A 40 7.84 16.90 -29.29
CA LEU A 40 6.69 17.76 -29.08
C LEU A 40 5.92 17.17 -27.90
N PRO A 41 5.85 17.85 -26.74
CA PRO A 41 5.01 17.39 -25.65
C PRO A 41 3.56 17.30 -26.16
N PRO A 42 2.79 16.29 -25.73
CA PRO A 42 1.39 16.17 -26.12
C PRO A 42 0.62 17.45 -25.75
N PRO A 43 -0.38 17.84 -26.56
CA PRO A 43 -1.23 18.99 -26.24
C PRO A 43 -1.81 18.82 -24.83
N ARG A 44 -1.78 19.89 -24.03
CA ARG A 44 -2.38 19.85 -22.69
C ARG A 44 -3.87 19.55 -22.83
N PRO A 45 -4.43 18.63 -22.03
CA PRO A 45 -5.86 18.41 -22.01
C PRO A 45 -6.59 19.73 -21.70
N PRO A 46 -7.78 19.95 -22.26
CA PRO A 46 -8.57 21.15 -22.00
C PRO A 46 -8.77 21.32 -20.49
N ARG A 47 -8.47 22.51 -19.98
CA ARG A 47 -8.63 22.83 -18.56
C ARG A 47 -10.13 22.71 -18.24
N PRO A 48 -10.55 21.88 -17.27
CA PRO A 48 -11.95 21.79 -16.91
C PRO A 48 -12.46 23.17 -16.46
N PRO A 49 -13.74 23.51 -16.75
CA PRO A 49 -14.31 24.79 -16.36
C PRO A 49 -14.18 24.97 -14.84
N ALA A 50 -13.69 26.13 -14.42
CA ALA A 50 -13.54 26.47 -13.01
C ALA A 50 -14.89 26.33 -12.30
N LYS A 51 -15.02 25.32 -11.43
CA LYS A 51 -16.19 25.15 -10.57
C LYS A 51 -16.24 26.36 -9.63
N LYS A 52 -17.22 27.25 -9.83
CA LYS A 52 -17.59 28.29 -8.86
C LYS A 52 -18.11 27.58 -7.61
N THR A 53 -17.27 27.41 -6.60
CA THR A 53 -17.70 26.97 -5.27
C THR A 53 -18.39 28.13 -4.57
N SER A 54 -19.72 28.08 -4.54
CA SER A 54 -20.53 28.90 -3.64
C SER A 54 -20.19 28.56 -2.18
N PRO A 55 -20.09 29.54 -1.28
CA PRO A 55 -19.88 29.29 0.15
C PRO A 55 -21.18 28.71 0.74
N LEU A 56 -21.19 27.41 1.02
CA LEU A 56 -22.28 26.74 1.71
C LEU A 56 -22.01 26.76 3.22
N THR A 57 -22.84 27.56 3.88
CA THR A 57 -23.14 27.67 5.32
C THR A 57 -22.82 26.43 6.14
N VAL A 58 -21.88 26.54 7.07
CA VAL A 58 -21.62 25.56 8.14
C VAL A 58 -22.66 25.78 9.24
N VAL A 59 -23.61 24.86 9.38
CA VAL A 59 -24.48 24.76 10.56
C VAL A 59 -23.91 23.68 11.47
N LEU A 60 -23.37 24.14 12.60
CA LEU A 60 -23.02 23.37 13.79
C LEU A 60 -24.25 22.62 14.30
N VAL A 61 -24.19 21.28 14.38
CA VAL A 61 -25.12 20.51 15.22
C VAL A 61 -24.31 19.59 16.14
N VAL A 62 -24.36 19.99 17.40
CA VAL A 62 -23.85 19.32 18.58
C VAL A 62 -24.80 18.19 18.97
N GLY A 63 -24.24 17.03 19.33
CA GLY A 63 -24.82 16.14 20.34
C GLY A 63 -25.63 14.96 19.83
N ALA A 64 -25.16 13.75 20.15
CA ALA A 64 -25.87 12.78 20.98
C ALA A 64 -25.07 11.48 21.06
N ILE A 65 -24.43 11.27 22.22
CA ILE A 65 -23.91 9.98 22.66
C ILE A 65 -25.13 9.10 22.95
N LEU A 66 -25.29 7.99 22.22
CA LEU A 66 -26.32 6.99 22.51
C LEU A 66 -25.65 5.63 22.71
N LEU A 67 -25.35 5.36 23.99
CA LEU A 67 -25.16 4.03 24.54
C LEU A 67 -26.47 3.24 24.37
N VAL A 68 -26.48 2.21 23.55
CA VAL A 68 -27.55 1.20 23.55
C VAL A 68 -26.96 -0.13 23.97
N ALA A 69 -27.35 -0.56 25.15
CA ALA A 69 -27.06 -1.85 25.72
C ALA A 69 -28.34 -2.70 25.72
N VAL A 70 -28.15 -4.00 25.45
CA VAL A 70 -28.99 -5.16 25.81
C VAL A 70 -30.33 -5.33 25.07
N VAL A 71 -30.54 -6.54 24.51
CA VAL A 71 -31.55 -7.54 24.94
C VAL A 71 -31.69 -8.57 23.82
N GLY A 72 -31.22 -9.79 24.09
CA GLY A 72 -31.57 -10.96 23.29
C GLY A 72 -33.04 -11.33 23.51
N THR A 73 -33.72 -11.68 22.42
CA THR A 73 -34.95 -12.46 22.47
C THR A 73 -34.90 -13.55 21.39
N VAL A 74 -35.08 -14.78 21.86
CA VAL A 74 -35.19 -16.00 21.08
C VAL A 74 -36.63 -16.10 20.61
N ALA A 75 -36.85 -16.13 19.29
CA ALA A 75 -38.14 -16.53 18.72
C ALA A 75 -37.87 -17.52 17.58
N LYS A 76 -38.09 -18.80 17.90
CA LYS A 76 -38.03 -19.95 17.01
C LYS A 76 -39.33 -19.97 16.21
N VAL A 77 -39.28 -19.57 14.94
CA VAL A 77 -40.35 -19.83 13.97
C VAL A 77 -39.82 -20.84 12.97
N ALA A 78 -40.38 -22.04 13.05
CA ALA A 78 -40.15 -23.11 12.10
C ALA A 78 -40.93 -22.78 10.82
N THR A 79 -40.20 -22.42 9.76
CA THR A 79 -40.69 -22.51 8.39
C THR A 79 -39.74 -23.43 7.65
N GLU A 80 -40.26 -24.62 7.31
CA GLU A 80 -39.63 -25.57 6.41
C GLU A 80 -39.61 -24.97 5.00
N GLY A 81 -38.56 -24.19 4.73
CA GLY A 81 -38.15 -23.78 3.39
C GLY A 81 -36.67 -24.07 3.29
N THR A 82 -36.30 -24.97 2.38
CA THR A 82 -34.92 -25.36 2.06
C THR A 82 -33.98 -24.16 2.14
N PRO A 83 -33.11 -24.06 3.17
CA PRO A 83 -32.12 -23.01 3.19
C PRO A 83 -31.09 -23.37 2.13
N SER A 84 -31.21 -22.74 0.97
CA SER A 84 -30.07 -22.52 0.10
C SER A 84 -29.04 -21.82 0.96
N ALA A 85 -28.09 -22.60 1.48
CA ALA A 85 -27.05 -22.16 2.39
C ALA A 85 -26.20 -21.12 1.65
N LYS A 86 -26.62 -19.87 1.73
CA LYS A 86 -25.78 -18.73 1.42
C LYS A 86 -24.58 -18.87 2.36
N PRO A 87 -23.33 -18.91 1.86
CA PRO A 87 -22.18 -18.99 2.73
C PRO A 87 -22.30 -17.84 3.73
N SER A 88 -22.52 -18.18 4.99
CA SER A 88 -22.53 -17.20 6.06
C SER A 88 -21.11 -16.67 6.09
N ALA A 89 -20.91 -15.45 5.57
CA ALA A 89 -19.63 -14.79 5.59
C ALA A 89 -19.23 -14.68 7.06
N THR A 90 -18.34 -15.57 7.51
CA THR A 90 -17.69 -15.45 8.81
C THR A 90 -17.07 -14.08 8.82
N VAL A 91 -17.61 -13.17 9.63
CA VAL A 91 -17.06 -11.83 9.80
C VAL A 91 -15.66 -12.04 10.39
N ALA A 92 -14.64 -11.94 9.55
CA ALA A 92 -13.26 -12.11 9.97
C ALA A 92 -12.99 -11.12 11.10
N THR A 93 -12.70 -11.63 12.29
CA THR A 93 -12.36 -10.82 13.46
C THR A 93 -11.12 -9.99 13.13
N VAL A 94 -11.19 -8.68 13.35
CA VAL A 94 -10.04 -7.79 13.18
C VAL A 94 -8.97 -8.18 14.20
N PRO A 95 -7.73 -8.51 13.78
CA PRO A 95 -6.68 -8.89 14.71
C PRO A 95 -6.15 -7.67 15.47
N ASP A 96 -5.50 -7.90 16.59
CA ASP A 96 -4.67 -6.86 17.22
C ASP A 96 -3.47 -6.54 16.33
N TYR A 97 -3.20 -5.25 16.12
CA TYR A 97 -2.08 -4.78 15.32
C TYR A 97 -1.55 -3.44 15.81
N SER A 98 -0.27 -3.20 15.50
CA SER A 98 0.37 -1.90 15.75
C SER A 98 0.96 -1.33 14.46
N VAL A 99 1.25 -0.04 14.43
CA VAL A 99 1.95 0.59 13.30
C VAL A 99 3.45 0.40 13.51
N ALA A 100 4.07 -0.46 12.70
CA ALA A 100 5.52 -0.65 12.70
C ALA A 100 6.24 0.56 12.11
N LYS A 101 5.67 1.15 11.06
CA LYS A 101 6.26 2.29 10.35
C LYS A 101 5.18 3.14 9.71
N THR A 102 5.27 4.46 9.89
CA THR A 102 4.43 5.43 9.19
C THR A 102 5.17 5.97 7.95
N ARG A 103 4.44 6.13 6.85
CA ARG A 103 4.91 6.73 5.59
C ARG A 103 4.01 7.91 5.24
N ARG A 104 4.48 8.80 4.36
CA ARG A 104 3.69 9.98 3.95
C ARG A 104 2.30 9.59 3.40
N ASN A 105 2.23 8.50 2.65
CA ASN A 105 1.01 8.00 2.02
C ASN A 105 0.73 6.55 2.45
N GLY A 106 0.93 6.18 3.72
CA GLY A 106 0.75 4.79 4.10
C GLY A 106 1.35 4.36 5.43
N ALA A 107 1.29 3.07 5.68
CA ALA A 107 1.86 2.46 6.88
C ALA A 107 2.32 1.02 6.63
N ASP A 108 3.18 0.53 7.53
CA ASP A 108 3.47 -0.88 7.73
C ASP A 108 2.80 -1.28 9.05
N LEU A 109 1.90 -2.27 9.00
CA LEU A 109 1.19 -2.80 10.15
C LEU A 109 1.88 -4.07 10.63
N LEU A 110 2.10 -4.17 11.94
CA LEU A 110 2.65 -5.35 12.58
C LEU A 110 1.49 -6.18 13.15
N VAL A 111 1.32 -7.37 12.60
CA VAL A 111 0.39 -8.39 13.10
C VAL A 111 1.21 -9.64 13.39
N LYS A 112 1.37 -10.00 14.66
CA LYS A 112 2.12 -11.21 15.03
C LYS A 112 1.39 -12.45 14.53
N GLY A 113 2.10 -13.32 13.82
CA GLY A 113 1.50 -14.55 13.28
C GLY A 113 0.43 -14.31 12.21
N ALA A 114 0.48 -13.16 11.52
CA ALA A 114 -0.51 -12.82 10.50
C ALA A 114 -0.72 -13.94 9.48
N THR A 115 -1.97 -14.34 9.29
CA THR A 115 -2.46 -15.07 8.12
C THR A 115 -2.95 -14.08 7.05
N VAL A 116 -3.15 -14.54 5.82
CA VAL A 116 -3.75 -13.73 4.74
C VAL A 116 -5.06 -13.09 5.19
N GLU A 117 -5.97 -13.85 5.81
CA GLU A 117 -7.26 -13.35 6.27
C GLU A 117 -7.13 -12.25 7.33
N SER A 118 -6.28 -12.47 8.34
CA SER A 118 -6.02 -11.49 9.40
C SER A 118 -5.36 -10.22 8.84
N ALA A 119 -4.45 -10.36 7.86
CA ALA A 119 -3.76 -9.25 7.25
C ALA A 119 -4.71 -8.38 6.41
N GLN A 120 -5.59 -9.01 5.63
CA GLN A 120 -6.64 -8.28 4.91
C GLN A 120 -7.60 -7.57 5.87
N ALA A 121 -7.99 -8.21 6.98
CA ALA A 121 -8.83 -7.59 7.99
C ALA A 121 -8.17 -6.37 8.63
N ALA A 122 -6.89 -6.47 9.02
CA ALA A 122 -6.11 -5.35 9.57
C ALA A 122 -5.97 -4.19 8.56
N ILE A 123 -5.76 -4.50 7.27
CA ILE A 123 -5.66 -3.47 6.23
C ILE A 123 -6.99 -2.72 6.06
N ARG A 124 -8.11 -3.45 5.95
CA ARG A 124 -9.44 -2.81 5.77
C ARG A 124 -9.75 -1.88 6.93
N ASP A 125 -9.61 -2.38 8.15
CA ASP A 125 -9.90 -1.62 9.35
C ASP A 125 -8.93 -0.42 9.54
N TRP A 126 -7.64 -0.56 9.19
CA TRP A 126 -6.74 0.60 9.19
C TRP A 126 -7.15 1.64 8.14
N LEU A 127 -7.52 1.22 6.93
CA LEU A 127 -7.96 2.13 5.88
C LEU A 127 -9.25 2.86 6.25
N GLU A 128 -10.24 2.16 6.81
CA GLU A 128 -11.49 2.77 7.30
C GLU A 128 -11.22 3.90 8.30
N ARG A 129 -10.21 3.73 9.16
CA ARG A 129 -9.84 4.70 10.19
C ARG A 129 -8.91 5.82 9.70
N ASN A 130 -8.18 5.62 8.60
CA ASN A 130 -7.09 6.52 8.19
C ASN A 130 -7.21 7.07 6.77
N ALA A 131 -8.16 6.59 5.96
CA ALA A 131 -8.37 7.08 4.60
C ALA A 131 -8.75 8.56 4.59
N GLY A 132 -9.74 8.96 5.40
CA GLY A 132 -10.11 10.37 5.58
C GLY A 132 -10.25 11.13 4.25
N ASP A 133 -9.46 12.19 4.10
CA ASP A 133 -9.36 13.05 2.91
C ASP A 133 -8.20 12.66 1.96
N ARG A 134 -7.59 11.49 2.15
CA ARG A 134 -6.44 11.04 1.36
C ARG A 134 -6.90 10.51 0.02
N ASP A 135 -6.26 11.00 -1.04
CA ASP A 135 -6.54 10.49 -2.40
C ASP A 135 -5.88 9.13 -2.67
N TYR A 136 -4.77 8.83 -1.99
CA TYR A 136 -3.96 7.63 -2.23
C TYR A 136 -3.25 7.15 -0.95
N LEU A 137 -3.36 5.86 -0.66
CA LEU A 137 -2.65 5.21 0.46
C LEU A 137 -2.09 3.84 0.06
N THR A 138 -0.95 3.48 0.64
CA THR A 138 -0.36 2.15 0.53
C THR A 138 -0.16 1.56 1.93
N VAL A 139 -0.73 0.39 2.19
CA VAL A 139 -0.65 -0.28 3.48
C VAL A 139 -0.10 -1.67 3.27
N GLN A 140 0.74 -2.16 4.18
CA GLN A 140 1.23 -3.54 4.14
C GLN A 140 1.25 -4.12 5.55
N VAL A 141 1.07 -5.43 5.66
CA VAL A 141 1.12 -6.17 6.92
C VAL A 141 2.37 -7.03 6.95
N VAL A 142 3.12 -6.94 8.05
CA VAL A 142 4.33 -7.71 8.32
C VAL A 142 4.17 -8.49 9.63
N ARG A 143 4.88 -9.63 9.75
CA ARG A 143 4.87 -10.47 10.96
C ARG A 143 5.86 -10.01 12.03
N SER A 144 6.87 -9.23 11.65
CA SER A 144 7.86 -8.63 12.54
C SER A 144 8.29 -7.26 12.02
N ALA A 145 8.81 -6.39 12.90
CA ALA A 145 9.22 -5.03 12.53
C ALA A 145 10.44 -4.99 11.58
N ASP A 146 11.25 -6.04 11.59
CA ASP A 146 12.44 -6.23 10.76
C ASP A 146 12.19 -7.04 9.48
N ALA A 147 10.96 -7.56 9.30
CA ALA A 147 10.59 -8.38 8.17
C ALA A 147 10.88 -7.68 6.83
N LYS A 148 11.49 -8.42 5.90
CA LYS A 148 11.75 -7.95 4.53
C LYS A 148 10.62 -8.28 3.55
N VAL A 149 9.68 -9.13 4.00
CA VAL A 149 8.55 -9.60 3.23
C VAL A 149 7.25 -9.28 3.98
N TYR A 150 6.24 -8.89 3.22
CA TYR A 150 4.90 -8.65 3.72
C TYR A 150 3.99 -9.85 3.44
N VAL A 151 2.95 -9.99 4.26
CA VAL A 151 1.91 -11.02 4.09
C VAL A 151 0.89 -10.54 3.06
N CYS A 152 0.36 -9.34 3.26
CA CYS A 152 -0.51 -8.63 2.32
C CYS A 152 -0.07 -7.17 2.20
N SER A 153 -0.30 -6.60 1.02
CA SER A 153 -0.26 -5.16 0.77
C SER A 153 -1.55 -4.72 0.10
N ALA A 154 -1.85 -3.43 0.21
CA ALA A 154 -2.98 -2.81 -0.43
C ALA A 154 -2.67 -1.40 -0.90
N GLU A 155 -3.27 -1.04 -2.03
CA GLU A 155 -3.28 0.30 -2.59
C GLU A 155 -4.71 0.80 -2.62
N TYR A 156 -4.97 1.87 -1.89
CA TYR A 156 -6.24 2.60 -1.88
C TYR A 156 -6.13 3.81 -2.81
N VAL A 157 -7.16 4.00 -3.64
CA VAL A 157 -7.32 5.16 -4.54
C VAL A 157 -8.71 5.73 -4.38
N ALA A 158 -8.80 7.04 -4.15
CA ALA A 158 -10.07 7.72 -3.88
C ALA A 158 -10.89 8.02 -5.14
N ASP A 159 -10.23 8.17 -6.29
CA ASP A 159 -10.85 8.53 -7.56
C ASP A 159 -10.03 8.07 -8.77
N GLU A 160 -10.68 8.02 -9.94
CA GLU A 160 -10.09 7.58 -11.21
C GLU A 160 -8.87 8.43 -11.62
N ARG A 161 -8.92 9.75 -11.45
CA ARG A 161 -7.80 10.64 -11.80
C ARG A 161 -6.59 10.32 -10.94
N THR A 162 -6.80 10.06 -9.65
CA THR A 162 -5.73 9.65 -8.74
C THR A 162 -5.18 8.28 -9.11
N ALA A 163 -6.04 7.33 -9.47
CA ALA A 163 -5.59 6.04 -9.98
C ALA A 163 -4.72 6.18 -11.24
N GLN A 164 -5.12 7.04 -12.19
CA GLN A 164 -4.33 7.33 -13.38
C GLN A 164 -2.96 7.95 -13.05
N ILE A 165 -2.93 8.95 -12.18
CA ILE A 165 -1.70 9.69 -11.84
C ILE A 165 -0.75 8.85 -10.97
N LYS A 166 -1.28 8.12 -9.98
CA LYS A 166 -0.46 7.43 -8.97
C LYS A 166 -0.07 6.02 -9.38
N THR A 167 -0.92 5.34 -10.14
CA THR A 167 -0.70 3.94 -10.52
C THR A 167 -0.39 3.75 -12.01
N GLY A 168 -0.39 4.85 -12.78
CA GLY A 168 -0.23 4.80 -14.23
C GLY A 168 -1.42 4.16 -14.95
N GLY A 169 -2.60 4.16 -14.31
CA GLY A 169 -3.81 3.50 -14.84
C GLY A 169 -3.84 1.99 -14.62
N ARG A 170 -2.91 1.41 -13.85
CA ARG A 170 -2.96 -0.02 -13.50
C ARG A 170 -4.20 -0.36 -12.67
N ILE A 171 -4.60 0.51 -11.75
CA ILE A 171 -5.83 0.32 -10.97
C ILE A 171 -6.98 0.99 -11.72
N THR A 172 -7.95 0.17 -12.13
CA THR A 172 -9.22 0.60 -12.72
C THR A 172 -10.36 -0.04 -11.93
N ALA A 173 -11.47 0.67 -11.77
CA ALA A 173 -12.67 0.18 -11.12
C ALA A 173 -13.90 0.92 -11.66
N ASP A 174 -15.05 0.26 -11.61
CA ASP A 174 -16.33 0.89 -11.95
C ASP A 174 -16.72 1.93 -10.90
N ASP A 175 -16.37 1.66 -9.63
CA ASP A 175 -16.66 2.52 -8.49
C ASP A 175 -15.38 2.91 -7.74
N TYR A 176 -15.35 4.17 -7.30
CA TYR A 176 -14.33 4.72 -6.42
C TYR A 176 -14.99 5.27 -5.13
N PRO A 177 -14.32 5.22 -3.98
CA PRO A 177 -12.95 4.74 -3.77
C PRO A 177 -12.82 3.22 -3.94
N THR A 178 -11.64 2.76 -4.36
CA THR A 178 -11.33 1.32 -4.46
C THR A 178 -10.02 0.97 -3.78
N THR A 179 -9.91 -0.26 -3.32
CA THR A 179 -8.71 -0.83 -2.70
C THR A 179 -8.34 -2.12 -3.41
N VAL A 180 -7.13 -2.17 -3.97
CA VAL A 180 -6.59 -3.40 -4.57
C VAL A 180 -5.63 -4.03 -3.58
N MET A 181 -5.84 -5.31 -3.26
CA MET A 181 -5.01 -6.06 -2.33
C MET A 181 -4.14 -7.09 -3.07
N ASN A 182 -2.91 -7.27 -2.61
CA ASN A 182 -1.98 -8.30 -3.07
C ASN A 182 -1.43 -9.07 -1.85
N CYS A 183 -1.70 -10.37 -1.78
CA CYS A 183 -1.36 -11.22 -0.64
C CYS A 183 -0.47 -12.40 -1.08
N PRO A 184 0.83 -12.17 -1.33
CA PRO A 184 1.72 -13.24 -1.79
C PRO A 184 2.06 -14.27 -0.69
N ASP A 185 1.92 -13.90 0.59
CA ASP A 185 2.29 -14.68 1.78
C ASP A 185 3.40 -15.74 1.57
N PRO A 186 4.64 -15.31 1.30
CA PRO A 186 5.70 -16.22 0.86
C PRO A 186 6.18 -17.21 1.94
N ALA A 187 5.87 -16.98 3.21
CA ALA A 187 6.26 -17.90 4.28
C ALA A 187 5.24 -19.03 4.50
N GLY A 188 4.04 -18.91 3.89
CA GLY A 188 2.91 -19.81 4.14
C GLY A 188 2.36 -19.65 5.56
N SER A 189 1.04 -19.70 5.67
CA SER A 189 0.35 -19.89 6.95
C SER A 189 -0.71 -20.96 6.83
#